data_AF-X4Z828-F1
#
_entry.id   AF-X4Z828-F1
#
_cell.length_a   1.000
_cell.length_b   1.000
_cell.length_c   1.000
_cell.angle_alpha   90.00
_cell.angle_beta   90.00
_cell.angle_gamma   90.00
#
_symmetry.space_group_name_H-M   'P 1'
#
loop_
_entity.id
_entity.type
_entity.pdbx_description
1 polymer ?
#
loop_
_entity_poly.entity_id
_entity_poly.type
_entity_poly.pdbx_seq_one_letter_code
_entity_poly.pdbx_strand_id
1 'polypeptide(L)'
;MSIVGDDELGTILPPTTATVEEGDSALDVLKRITRQHKIQMEYRGAKAAGYVEGIANLYEMDRGAESGWMYRVNGKFPSESAGAYKLKPGDTVEWLYTLDMGKDLGASR
;
A
#
# COMPACT_ATOMS: atom_id res chain seq x y z
N MET A 1 -7.47 1.13 7.23
CA MET A 1 -6.64 1.15 6.02
C MET A 1 -7.37 1.85 4.89
N SER A 2 -6.67 2.60 4.05
CA SER A 2 -7.19 3.20 2.81
C SER A 2 -6.26 2.92 1.63
N ILE A 3 -6.79 3.06 0.42
CA ILE A 3 -6.05 2.93 -0.84
C ILE A 3 -6.43 4.11 -1.74
N VAL A 4 -5.45 4.90 -2.15
CA VAL A 4 -5.62 6.07 -3.02
C VAL A 4 -4.70 5.90 -4.22
N GLY A 5 -5.30 5.88 -5.42
CA GLY A 5 -4.61 5.83 -6.70
C GLY A 5 -4.13 7.20 -7.15
N ASP A 6 -3.87 7.32 -8.45
CA ASP A 6 -3.60 8.59 -9.11
C ASP A 6 -4.87 9.45 -9.26
N ASP A 7 -4.74 10.59 -9.92
CA ASP A 7 -5.86 11.53 -10.15
C ASP A 7 -7.02 10.91 -10.95
N GLU A 8 -6.77 9.88 -11.76
CA GLU A 8 -7.80 9.19 -12.54
C GLU A 8 -8.65 8.23 -11.67
N LEU A 9 -8.00 7.44 -10.81
CA LEU A 9 -8.68 6.48 -9.94
C LEU A 9 -9.17 7.10 -8.63
N GLY A 10 -8.50 8.14 -8.14
CA GLY A 10 -8.80 8.78 -6.86
C GLY A 10 -8.81 7.80 -5.69
N THR A 11 -9.88 7.83 -4.89
CA THR A 11 -10.02 6.90 -3.75
C THR A 11 -10.52 5.53 -4.22
N ILE A 12 -9.63 4.55 -4.26
CA ILE A 12 -9.93 3.15 -4.59
C ILE A 12 -10.63 2.45 -3.41
N LEU A 13 -10.13 2.69 -2.20
CA LEU A 13 -10.73 2.21 -0.96
C LEU A 13 -10.75 3.34 0.07
N PRO A 14 -11.94 3.82 0.50
CA PRO A 14 -12.03 4.81 1.56
C PRO A 14 -11.52 4.21 2.89
N PRO A 15 -11.21 5.04 3.90
CA PRO A 15 -10.79 4.56 5.21
C PRO A 15 -11.71 3.47 5.76
N THR A 16 -11.19 2.26 5.83
CA THR A 16 -11.93 1.04 6.19
C THR A 16 -11.23 0.34 7.35
N THR A 17 -12.00 -0.11 8.35
CA THR A 17 -11.46 -0.91 9.44
C THR A 17 -11.07 -2.29 8.92
N ALA A 18 -9.83 -2.69 9.18
CA ALA A 18 -9.32 -4.01 8.85
C ALA A 18 -8.98 -4.77 10.14
N THR A 19 -9.35 -6.04 10.21
CA THR A 19 -8.88 -6.92 11.29
C THR A 19 -7.39 -7.15 11.12
N VAL A 20 -6.63 -6.98 12.19
CA VAL A 20 -5.20 -7.27 12.27
C VAL A 20 -5.02 -8.43 13.25
N GLU A 21 -4.44 -9.52 12.80
CA GLU A 21 -4.08 -10.69 13.61
C GLU A 21 -2.64 -10.55 14.11
N GLU A 22 -2.31 -11.29 15.17
CA GLU A 22 -0.95 -11.26 15.71
C GLU A 22 0.06 -11.73 14.65
N GLY A 23 1.04 -10.88 14.37
CA GLY A 23 2.08 -11.16 13.38
C GLY A 23 1.73 -10.78 11.94
N ASP A 24 0.54 -10.21 11.69
CA ASP A 24 0.18 -9.68 10.37
C ASP A 24 1.14 -8.56 9.94
N SER A 25 1.59 -8.63 8.70
CA SER A 25 2.30 -7.52 8.05
C SER A 25 1.33 -6.55 7.36
N ALA A 26 1.82 -5.36 6.99
CA ALA A 26 1.05 -4.44 6.15
C ALA A 26 0.62 -5.08 4.82
N LEU A 27 1.46 -5.93 4.22
CA LEU A 27 1.13 -6.68 3.02
C LEU A 27 0.04 -7.74 3.25
N ASP A 28 0.07 -8.43 4.40
CA ASP A 28 -0.95 -9.45 4.73
C ASP A 28 -2.33 -8.81 4.86
N VAL A 29 -2.41 -7.65 5.53
CA VAL A 29 -3.65 -6.88 5.68
C VAL A 29 -4.11 -6.32 4.33
N LEU A 30 -3.18 -5.80 3.49
CA LEU A 30 -3.52 -5.37 2.13
C LEU A 30 -4.18 -6.52 1.35
N LYS A 31 -3.53 -7.69 1.28
CA LYS A 31 -4.03 -8.88 0.59
C LYS A 31 -5.42 -9.29 1.05
N ARG A 32 -5.66 -9.26 2.36
CA ARG A 32 -6.95 -9.63 2.94
C ARG A 32 -8.06 -8.67 2.50
N ILE A 33 -7.81 -7.37 2.61
CA ILE A 33 -8.80 -6.33 2.33
C ILE A 33 -9.09 -6.21 0.83
N THR A 34 -8.07 -6.23 -0.03
CA THR A 34 -8.30 -6.18 -1.48
C THR A 34 -9.10 -7.38 -1.95
N ARG A 35 -8.83 -8.58 -1.43
CA ARG A 35 -9.64 -9.77 -1.69
C ARG A 35 -11.08 -9.63 -1.20
N GLN A 36 -11.30 -9.11 0.00
CA GLN A 36 -12.65 -8.88 0.56
C GLN A 36 -13.47 -7.90 -0.28
N HIS A 37 -12.83 -6.85 -0.78
CA HIS A 37 -13.46 -5.81 -1.59
C HIS A 37 -13.43 -6.09 -3.10
N LYS A 38 -12.92 -7.25 -3.53
CA LYS A 38 -12.76 -7.64 -4.94
C LYS A 38 -11.93 -6.64 -5.75
N ILE A 39 -10.94 -6.03 -5.12
CA ILE A 39 -9.96 -5.14 -5.74
C ILE A 39 -8.82 -6.00 -6.26
N GLN A 40 -8.50 -5.88 -7.55
CA GLN A 40 -7.32 -6.54 -8.13
C GLN A 40 -6.06 -6.02 -7.42
N MET A 41 -5.14 -6.91 -7.12
CA MET A 41 -3.86 -6.54 -6.52
C MET A 41 -2.81 -7.57 -6.90
N GLU A 42 -1.64 -7.09 -7.30
CA GLU A 42 -0.48 -7.89 -7.67
C GLU A 42 0.75 -7.47 -6.87
N TYR A 43 1.54 -8.48 -6.49
CA TYR A 43 2.78 -8.30 -5.76
C TYR A 43 3.77 -9.41 -6.13
N ARG A 44 5.06 -9.08 -6.11
CA ARG A 44 6.16 -10.04 -6.26
C ARG A 44 6.92 -10.23 -4.94
N GLY A 45 7.68 -11.32 -4.88
CA GLY A 45 8.45 -11.69 -3.70
C GLY A 45 7.63 -12.48 -2.68
N ALA A 46 8.28 -12.87 -1.57
CA ALA A 46 7.67 -13.69 -0.54
C ALA A 46 7.99 -13.17 0.87
N LYS A 47 7.03 -13.36 1.79
CA LYS A 47 7.15 -12.98 3.22
C LYS A 47 7.58 -11.52 3.36
N ALA A 48 8.70 -11.27 4.04
CA ALA A 48 9.26 -9.96 4.26
C ALA A 48 9.56 -9.21 2.95
N ALA A 49 10.01 -9.88 1.89
CA ALA A 49 10.46 -9.23 0.65
C ALA A 49 9.32 -8.89 -0.33
N GLY A 50 8.07 -8.86 0.13
CA GLY A 50 6.92 -8.56 -0.73
C GLY A 50 6.94 -7.11 -1.24
N TYR A 51 6.82 -6.96 -2.55
CA TYR A 51 6.75 -5.68 -3.26
C TYR A 51 5.45 -5.60 -4.05
N VAL A 52 4.65 -4.57 -3.81
CA VAL A 52 3.34 -4.39 -4.47
C VAL A 52 3.55 -3.74 -5.82
N GLU A 53 3.19 -4.46 -6.88
CA GLU A 53 3.37 -4.05 -8.26
C GLU A 53 2.15 -3.31 -8.77
N GLY A 54 0.95 -3.66 -8.32
CA GLY A 54 -0.28 -3.03 -8.79
C GLY A 54 -1.45 -3.19 -7.84
N ILE A 55 -2.33 -2.18 -7.81
CA ILE A 55 -3.61 -2.21 -7.11
C ILE A 55 -4.66 -1.58 -8.03
N ALA A 56 -5.82 -2.22 -8.17
CA ALA A 56 -6.92 -1.79 -9.04
C ALA A 56 -6.50 -1.60 -10.52
N ASN A 57 -5.60 -2.45 -11.01
CA ASN A 57 -4.98 -2.38 -12.35
C ASN A 57 -4.17 -1.11 -12.63
N LEU A 58 -3.79 -0.34 -11.60
CA LEU A 58 -2.79 0.70 -11.70
C LEU A 58 -1.47 0.15 -11.15
N TYR A 59 -0.46 0.06 -12.01
CA TYR A 59 0.81 -0.60 -11.76
C TYR A 59 1.95 0.39 -11.52
N GLU A 60 3.03 -0.10 -10.93
CA GLU A 60 4.32 0.59 -10.99
C GLU A 60 4.66 0.94 -12.45
N MET A 61 5.26 2.10 -12.65
CA MET A 61 5.67 2.62 -13.95
C MET A 61 4.56 3.02 -14.94
N ASP A 62 3.26 2.81 -14.64
CA ASP A 62 2.15 3.23 -15.51
C ASP A 62 2.07 4.74 -15.78
N ARG A 63 2.72 5.55 -14.93
CA ARG A 63 2.83 7.01 -15.06
C ARG A 63 4.28 7.49 -15.19
N GLY A 64 5.19 6.58 -15.57
CA GLY A 64 6.61 6.85 -15.72
C GLY A 64 7.47 6.11 -14.70
N ALA A 65 8.78 6.03 -14.95
CA ALA A 65 9.69 5.16 -14.18
C ALA A 65 9.77 5.46 -12.66
N GLU A 66 9.30 6.63 -12.22
CA GLU A 66 9.28 7.07 -10.83
C GLU A 66 7.93 6.81 -10.15
N SER A 67 6.94 6.27 -10.87
CA SER A 67 5.60 6.03 -10.36
C SER A 67 5.43 4.63 -9.77
N GLY A 68 4.62 4.54 -8.71
CA GLY A 68 4.38 3.26 -8.05
C GLY A 68 3.66 3.35 -6.72
N TRP A 69 3.57 2.22 -6.02
CA TRP A 69 2.84 2.11 -4.76
C TRP A 69 3.75 2.31 -3.55
N MET A 70 3.35 3.23 -2.67
CA MET A 70 3.97 3.43 -1.37
C MET A 70 2.96 3.14 -0.27
N TYR A 71 3.46 2.72 0.89
CA TYR A 71 2.63 2.55 2.08
C TYR A 71 3.12 3.45 3.21
N ARG A 72 2.16 3.97 3.97
CA ARG A 72 2.37 4.86 5.11
C ARG A 72 1.68 4.26 6.32
N VAL A 73 2.35 4.28 7.47
CA VAL A 73 1.79 3.83 8.75
C VAL A 73 1.86 4.98 9.75
N ASN A 74 0.71 5.35 10.32
CA ASN A 74 0.57 6.44 11.28
C ASN A 74 1.22 7.75 10.77
N GLY A 75 1.02 8.07 9.49
CA GLY A 75 1.56 9.28 8.86
C GLY A 75 3.04 9.22 8.49
N LYS A 76 3.72 8.08 8.63
CA LYS A 76 5.15 7.92 8.30
C LYS A 76 5.38 6.84 7.25
N PHE A 77 6.27 7.08 6.30
CA PHE A 77 6.71 6.09 5.31
C PHE A 77 7.80 5.22 5.92
N PRO A 78 7.55 3.92 6.18
CA PRO A 78 8.57 3.06 6.77
C PRO A 78 9.66 2.72 5.75
N SER A 79 10.90 2.54 6.22
CA SER A 79 12.01 2.07 5.40
C SER A 79 11.96 0.56 5.13
N GLU A 80 11.17 -0.17 5.92
CA GLU A 80 10.95 -1.60 5.76
C GLU A 80 9.98 -1.86 4.59
N SER A 81 10.08 -3.03 3.98
CA SER A 81 9.06 -3.50 3.03
C SER A 81 7.73 -3.78 3.75
N ALA A 82 6.61 -3.67 3.02
CA ALA A 82 5.28 -3.89 3.59
C ALA A 82 5.09 -5.32 4.14
N GLY A 83 5.83 -6.31 3.63
CA GLY A 83 5.81 -7.68 4.15
C GLY A 83 6.63 -7.87 5.44
N ALA A 84 7.55 -6.96 5.75
CA ALA A 84 8.37 -6.99 6.96
C ALA A 84 7.72 -6.21 8.11
N TYR A 85 7.06 -5.08 7.80
CA TYR A 85 6.44 -4.23 8.81
C TYR A 85 5.26 -4.92 9.49
N LYS A 86 5.39 -5.21 10.80
CA LYS A 86 4.35 -5.83 11.62
C LYS A 86 3.39 -4.79 12.18
N LEU A 87 2.11 -4.94 11.83
CA LEU A 87 1.07 -4.02 12.27
C LEU A 87 0.63 -4.31 13.70
N LYS A 88 0.20 -3.26 14.37
CA LYS A 88 -0.42 -3.32 15.69
C LYS A 88 -1.88 -2.87 15.60
N PRO A 89 -2.76 -3.41 16.46
CA PRO A 89 -4.11 -2.89 16.59
C PRO A 89 -4.09 -1.38 16.86
N GLY A 90 -4.88 -0.63 16.08
CA GLY A 90 -4.93 0.83 16.14
C GLY A 90 -4.05 1.55 15.11
N ASP A 91 -3.16 0.85 14.40
CA ASP A 91 -2.37 1.47 13.33
C ASP A 91 -3.25 1.94 12.17
N THR A 92 -2.95 3.14 11.68
CA THR A 92 -3.54 3.68 10.45
C THR A 92 -2.60 3.42 9.29
N VAL A 93 -3.04 2.59 8.35
CA VAL A 93 -2.28 2.22 7.14
C VAL A 93 -2.90 2.87 5.91
N GLU A 94 -2.08 3.47 5.07
CA GLU A 94 -2.50 4.10 3.82
C GLU A 94 -1.62 3.60 2.68
N TRP A 95 -2.25 3.15 1.61
CA TRP A 95 -1.57 2.84 0.35
C TRP A 95 -1.81 3.99 -0.62
N LEU A 96 -0.74 4.57 -1.13
CA LEU A 96 -0.74 5.79 -1.91
C LEU A 96 0.05 5.56 -3.19
N TYR A 97 -0.53 5.93 -4.32
CA TYR A 97 0.20 5.95 -5.59
C TYR A 97 1.01 7.24 -5.69
N THR A 98 2.29 7.12 -6.02
CA THR A 98 3.19 8.26 -6.27
C THR A 98 3.50 8.37 -7.76
N LEU A 99 3.76 9.60 -8.21
CA LEU A 99 4.29 9.93 -9.52
C LEU A 99 5.79 10.31 -9.49
N ASP A 100 6.38 10.51 -8.31
CA ASP A 100 7.75 11.03 -8.13
C ASP A 100 8.44 10.40 -6.90
N MET A 101 8.52 9.07 -6.83
CA MET A 101 9.21 8.33 -5.76
C MET A 101 8.84 8.79 -4.32
N GLY A 102 7.62 9.27 -4.13
CA GLY A 102 7.06 9.76 -2.87
C GLY A 102 7.24 11.25 -2.59
N LYS A 103 7.98 12.00 -3.42
CA LYS A 103 8.16 13.45 -3.19
C LYS A 103 6.83 14.20 -3.24
N ASP A 104 5.97 13.83 -4.19
CA ASP A 104 4.59 14.29 -4.33
C ASP A 104 3.69 13.96 -3.11
N LEU A 105 4.05 12.89 -2.39
CA LEU A 105 3.37 12.47 -1.16
C LEU A 105 3.99 13.03 0.13
N GLY A 106 5.03 13.86 0.00
CA GLY A 106 5.78 14.41 1.14
C GLY A 106 6.68 13.40 1.86
N ALA A 107 7.04 12.28 1.20
CA ALA A 107 8.04 11.37 1.72
C ALA A 107 9.42 12.05 1.70
N SER A 108 10.11 12.05 2.83
CA SER A 108 11.52 12.46 2.89
C SER A 108 12.40 11.34 2.37
N ARG A 109 13.41 11.69 1.56
CA ARG A 109 14.48 10.77 1.13
C ARG A 109 15.24 10.17 2.32
#